data_AF-A0A1G4RXT6-F1
#
_entry.id   AF-A0A1G4RXT6-F1
#
_cell.length_a   1.000
_cell.length_b   1.000
_cell.length_c   1.000
_cell.angle_alpha   90.00
_cell.angle_beta   90.00
_cell.angle_gamma   90.00
#
_symmetry.space_group_name_H-M   'P 1'
#
loop_
_entity.id
_entity.type
_entity.pdbx_description
1 polymer ?
#
loop_
_entity_poly.entity_id
_entity_poly.type
_entity_poly.pdbx_seq_one_letter_code
_entity_poly.pdbx_strand_id
1 'polypeptide(L)'
;MRLTRKLTIAAFASALALATAIPAYSADLIAIITPAHDNPFFKAEAVGAEAKAKELGYEALVMTHDDDANKQSEMIDTAIGRGAKAIILDNAGADASVAAVKKAKDAGIPSFLIDREINATGVAVAQIVSNNYQGAQLGAQEFVKLMGEKGNYVELVGKESDTNAGIRSQGYHDVIDDYPDLKLVAKQSANWSQTEAYSKMETILQANPDIKGVISGNDTMAMGAIAALQAAGRKDVIVVGFDGSNDVRDSIKSGGIKATVLQPAYAQAQLAVEQADAYIKNKMTPKEEKQLMDCVLVNADNADKLETFALTN
;
A
#
# COMPACT_ATOMS: atom_id res chain seq x y z
N MET A 1 -84.67 3.69 54.92
CA MET A 1 -83.96 3.29 56.15
C MET A 1 -82.80 2.36 55.76
N ARG A 2 -81.61 2.60 56.31
CA ARG A 2 -80.37 1.77 56.29
C ARG A 2 -79.39 1.93 55.11
N LEU A 3 -78.20 2.41 55.51
CA LEU A 3 -76.88 2.32 54.87
C LEU A 3 -76.47 0.88 54.55
N THR A 4 -75.56 0.70 53.58
CA THR A 4 -74.27 0.01 53.81
C THR A 4 -73.25 0.25 52.68
N ARG A 5 -72.00 0.56 53.08
CA ARG A 5 -70.77 0.66 52.27
C ARG A 5 -70.33 -0.70 51.72
N LYS A 6 -69.64 -0.72 50.56
CA LYS A 6 -68.52 -1.62 50.14
C LYS A 6 -67.98 -1.08 48.78
N LEU A 7 -66.84 -0.38 48.75
CA LEU A 7 -65.44 -0.81 48.49
C LEU A 7 -65.14 -1.45 47.12
N THR A 8 -64.09 -0.90 46.45
CA THR A 8 -63.16 -1.50 45.44
C THR A 8 -63.73 -1.80 44.04
N ILE A 9 -63.08 -1.53 42.89
CA ILE A 9 -61.66 -1.47 42.47
C ILE A 9 -61.52 -0.45 41.33
N ALA A 10 -60.52 0.44 41.37
CA ALA A 10 -60.12 1.25 40.22
C ALA A 10 -59.23 0.42 39.29
N ALA A 11 -59.67 0.17 38.07
CA ALA A 11 -58.88 -0.52 37.05
C ALA A 11 -57.82 0.44 36.49
N PHE A 12 -56.57 0.28 36.92
CA PHE A 12 -55.41 0.89 36.26
C PHE A 12 -55.12 0.11 34.97
N ALA A 13 -55.49 0.68 33.83
CA ALA A 13 -55.06 0.17 32.53
C ALA A 13 -53.59 0.57 32.31
N SER A 14 -52.66 -0.29 32.72
CA SER A 14 -51.25 -0.16 32.39
C SER A 14 -51.06 -0.44 30.89
N ALA A 15 -50.95 0.61 30.08
CA ALA A 15 -50.50 0.50 28.71
C ALA A 15 -49.02 0.07 28.71
N LEU A 16 -48.78 -1.23 28.54
CA LEU A 16 -47.46 -1.79 28.34
C LEU A 16 -46.99 -1.37 26.94
N ALA A 17 -46.22 -0.29 26.86
CA ALA A 17 -45.49 0.05 25.64
C ALA A 17 -44.48 -1.07 25.38
N LEU A 18 -44.78 -1.98 24.45
CA LEU A 18 -43.77 -2.86 23.87
C LEU A 18 -42.78 -1.97 23.12
N ALA A 19 -41.69 -1.61 23.78
CA ALA A 19 -40.49 -1.17 23.08
C ALA A 19 -39.98 -2.38 22.30
N THR A 20 -40.26 -2.41 21.00
CA THR A 20 -39.56 -3.30 20.07
C THR A 20 -38.09 -2.94 20.14
N ALA A 21 -37.30 -3.75 20.83
CA ALA A 21 -35.85 -3.66 20.75
C ALA A 21 -35.48 -3.89 19.29
N ILE A 22 -35.09 -2.82 18.59
CA ILE A 22 -34.44 -2.94 17.29
C ILE A 22 -33.18 -3.75 17.57
N PRO A 23 -32.99 -4.94 16.96
CA PRO A 23 -31.73 -5.65 17.13
C PRO A 23 -30.62 -4.71 16.67
N ALA A 24 -29.71 -4.37 17.58
CA ALA A 24 -28.47 -3.73 17.21
C ALA A 24 -27.71 -4.74 16.35
N TYR A 25 -27.88 -4.65 15.03
CA TYR A 25 -27.01 -5.35 14.11
C TYR A 25 -25.61 -4.79 14.33
N SER A 26 -24.70 -5.62 14.82
CA SER A 26 -23.27 -5.32 14.79
C SER A 26 -22.93 -4.96 13.35
N ALA A 27 -22.22 -3.86 13.13
CA ALA A 27 -21.80 -3.48 11.80
C ALA A 27 -20.96 -4.62 11.19
N ASP A 28 -21.14 -4.87 9.89
CA ASP A 28 -20.33 -5.85 9.18
C ASP A 28 -18.85 -5.44 9.23
N LEU A 29 -17.95 -6.41 9.26
CA LEU A 29 -16.52 -6.17 9.45
C LEU A 29 -15.75 -6.32 8.13
N ILE A 30 -14.87 -5.38 7.83
CA ILE A 30 -13.82 -5.53 6.80
C ILE A 30 -12.46 -5.68 7.51
N ALA A 31 -11.71 -6.72 7.17
CA ALA A 31 -10.33 -6.87 7.64
C ALA A 31 -9.37 -6.21 6.64
N ILE A 32 -8.39 -5.48 7.14
CA ILE A 32 -7.37 -4.77 6.35
C ILE A 32 -6.02 -5.28 6.83
N ILE A 33 -5.28 -5.93 5.95
CA ILE A 33 -4.02 -6.60 6.27
C ILE A 33 -2.96 -6.05 5.33
N THR A 34 -1.89 -5.52 5.90
CA THR A 34 -0.79 -4.86 5.15
C THR A 34 0.56 -5.27 5.77
N PRO A 35 1.69 -4.92 5.15
CA PRO A 35 2.98 -4.98 5.84
C PRO A 35 3.07 -3.97 6.99
N ALA A 36 4.24 -3.85 7.62
CA ALA A 36 4.43 -3.00 8.79
C ALA A 36 4.28 -1.49 8.47
N HIS A 37 3.77 -0.71 9.42
CA HIS A 37 3.45 0.72 9.25
C HIS A 37 4.63 1.66 9.52
N ASP A 38 5.84 1.13 9.66
CA ASP A 38 7.09 1.89 9.63
C ASP A 38 7.40 2.41 8.23
N ASN A 39 6.96 1.70 7.18
CA ASN A 39 6.84 2.26 5.84
C ASN A 39 5.53 3.08 5.72
N PRO A 40 5.61 4.39 5.39
CA PRO A 40 4.44 5.25 5.30
C PRO A 40 3.45 4.84 4.19
N PHE A 41 3.89 4.09 3.18
CA PHE A 41 3.04 3.59 2.11
C PHE A 41 1.94 2.67 2.64
N PHE A 42 2.33 1.59 3.33
CA PHE A 42 1.38 0.61 3.88
C PHE A 42 0.48 1.23 4.96
N LYS A 43 1.00 2.20 5.70
CA LYS A 43 0.20 2.99 6.64
C LYS A 43 -0.87 3.79 5.90
N ALA A 44 -0.53 4.45 4.80
CA ALA A 44 -1.48 5.24 4.00
C ALA A 44 -2.58 4.36 3.39
N GLU A 45 -2.23 3.16 2.92
CA GLU A 45 -3.21 2.18 2.44
C GLU A 45 -4.16 1.75 3.56
N ALA A 46 -3.61 1.37 4.72
CA ALA A 46 -4.42 0.93 5.85
C ALA A 46 -5.42 2.01 6.31
N VAL A 47 -4.98 3.27 6.41
CA VAL A 47 -5.87 4.38 6.79
C VAL A 47 -6.86 4.73 5.69
N GLY A 48 -6.48 4.63 4.41
CA GLY A 48 -7.38 4.87 3.27
C GLY A 48 -8.50 3.84 3.20
N ALA A 49 -8.15 2.55 3.33
CA ALA A 49 -9.11 1.47 3.41
C ALA A 49 -10.00 1.59 4.66
N GLU A 50 -9.42 1.85 5.83
CA GLU A 50 -10.19 2.01 7.08
C GLU A 50 -11.19 3.17 6.99
N ALA A 51 -10.75 4.31 6.44
CA ALA A 51 -11.61 5.48 6.25
C ALA A 51 -12.81 5.15 5.35
N LYS A 52 -12.57 4.51 4.20
CA LYS A 52 -13.65 4.13 3.27
C LYS A 52 -14.57 3.06 3.85
N ALA A 53 -14.03 2.09 4.60
CA ALA A 53 -14.84 1.05 5.25
C ALA A 53 -15.81 1.69 6.26
N LYS A 54 -15.33 2.59 7.12
CA LYS A 54 -16.16 3.31 8.08
C LYS A 54 -17.16 4.24 7.41
N GLU A 55 -16.76 4.94 6.34
CA GLU A 55 -17.65 5.79 5.54
C GLU A 55 -18.85 4.99 4.99
N LEU A 56 -18.63 3.74 4.58
CA LEU A 56 -19.66 2.85 4.04
C LEU A 56 -20.42 2.05 5.12
N GLY A 57 -20.13 2.27 6.41
CA GLY A 57 -20.86 1.69 7.54
C GLY A 57 -20.31 0.37 8.09
N TYR A 58 -19.06 0.00 7.73
CA TYR A 58 -18.40 -1.19 8.24
C TYR A 58 -17.56 -0.89 9.49
N GLU A 59 -17.40 -1.89 10.35
CA GLU A 59 -16.25 -1.95 11.26
C GLU A 59 -14.97 -2.28 10.46
N ALA A 60 -13.83 -1.87 10.99
CA ALA A 60 -12.52 -2.16 10.39
C ALA A 60 -11.62 -2.88 11.41
N LEU A 61 -11.00 -3.98 10.98
CA LEU A 61 -9.94 -4.67 11.72
C LEU A 61 -8.64 -4.52 10.94
N VAL A 62 -7.79 -3.60 11.38
CA VAL A 62 -6.46 -3.36 10.78
C VAL A 62 -5.42 -4.23 11.46
N MET A 63 -4.66 -4.97 10.67
CA MET A 63 -3.61 -5.89 11.13
C MET A 63 -2.36 -5.76 10.23
N THR A 64 -1.19 -6.10 10.78
CA THR A 64 0.06 -6.13 10.00
C THR A 64 0.66 -7.53 9.97
N HIS A 65 1.17 -7.94 8.81
CA HIS A 65 1.86 -9.21 8.64
C HIS A 65 3.39 -9.09 8.65
N ASP A 66 3.94 -7.87 8.66
CA ASP A 66 5.39 -7.59 8.74
C ASP A 66 6.24 -8.33 7.69
N ASP A 67 5.70 -8.48 6.47
CA ASP A 67 6.26 -9.31 5.39
C ASP A 67 6.52 -10.80 5.76
N ASP A 68 5.87 -11.32 6.80
CA ASP A 68 5.92 -12.73 7.20
C ASP A 68 4.64 -13.49 6.75
N ALA A 69 4.83 -14.52 5.91
CA ALA A 69 3.71 -15.29 5.36
C ALA A 69 2.94 -16.11 6.41
N ASN A 70 3.59 -16.55 7.49
CA ASN A 70 2.92 -17.25 8.59
C ASN A 70 2.06 -16.27 9.39
N LYS A 71 2.60 -15.08 9.69
CA LYS A 71 1.85 -14.00 10.34
C LYS A 71 0.67 -13.57 9.48
N GLN A 72 0.84 -13.43 8.16
CA GLN A 72 -0.27 -13.19 7.24
C GLN A 72 -1.35 -14.28 7.33
N SER A 73 -0.94 -15.56 7.35
CA SER A 73 -1.88 -16.68 7.49
C SER A 73 -2.66 -16.59 8.80
N GLU A 74 -2.01 -16.21 9.91
CA GLU A 74 -2.63 -15.98 11.22
C GLU A 74 -3.61 -14.79 11.20
N MET A 75 -3.25 -13.68 10.54
CA MET A 75 -4.13 -12.52 10.40
C MET A 75 -5.37 -12.86 9.57
N ILE A 76 -5.22 -13.69 8.53
CA ILE A 76 -6.34 -14.20 7.74
C ILE A 76 -7.21 -15.16 8.56
N ASP A 77 -6.63 -16.04 9.38
CA ASP A 77 -7.39 -16.89 10.31
C ASP A 77 -8.16 -16.05 11.33
N THR A 78 -7.57 -14.95 11.80
CA THR A 78 -8.23 -13.98 12.67
C THR A 78 -9.40 -13.31 11.96
N ALA A 79 -9.23 -12.86 10.71
CA ALA A 79 -10.31 -12.28 9.91
C ALA A 79 -11.48 -13.28 9.70
N ILE A 80 -11.17 -14.54 9.43
CA ILE A 80 -12.15 -15.63 9.32
C ILE A 80 -12.88 -15.83 10.66
N GLY A 81 -12.14 -15.99 11.75
CA GLY A 81 -12.70 -16.21 13.10
C GLY A 81 -13.55 -15.04 13.60
N ARG A 82 -13.25 -13.82 13.16
CA ARG A 82 -14.02 -12.60 13.45
C ARG A 82 -15.21 -12.39 12.52
N GLY A 83 -15.40 -13.26 11.52
CA GLY A 83 -16.54 -13.20 10.61
C GLY A 83 -16.51 -12.01 9.65
N ALA A 84 -15.31 -11.56 9.25
CA ALA A 84 -15.16 -10.49 8.27
C ALA A 84 -15.92 -10.81 6.97
N LYS A 85 -16.50 -9.79 6.35
CA LYS A 85 -17.24 -9.90 5.08
C LYS A 85 -16.36 -9.76 3.84
N ALA A 86 -15.19 -9.16 4.01
CA ALA A 86 -14.14 -9.09 3.01
C ALA A 86 -12.78 -8.87 3.68
N ILE A 87 -11.72 -9.16 2.93
CA ILE A 87 -10.33 -8.88 3.31
C ILE A 87 -9.74 -7.94 2.25
N ILE A 88 -9.22 -6.81 2.68
CA ILE A 88 -8.31 -5.96 1.89
C ILE A 88 -6.88 -6.40 2.23
N LEU A 89 -6.09 -6.73 1.22
CA LEU A 89 -4.76 -7.32 1.42
C LEU A 89 -3.70 -6.65 0.53
N ASP A 90 -2.73 -6.00 1.14
CA ASP A 90 -1.37 -5.94 0.58
C ASP A 90 -0.58 -7.11 1.18
N ASN A 91 0.07 -7.91 0.33
CA ASN A 91 0.42 -9.30 0.65
C ASN A 91 1.90 -9.53 0.98
N ALA A 92 2.19 -10.62 1.71
CA ALA A 92 3.52 -10.98 2.20
C ALA A 92 4.40 -11.75 1.19
N GLY A 93 4.01 -11.80 -0.08
CA GLY A 93 4.76 -12.45 -1.14
C GLY A 93 3.85 -13.12 -2.18
N ALA A 94 4.17 -12.94 -3.46
CA ALA A 94 3.29 -13.26 -4.57
C ALA A 94 2.89 -14.74 -4.64
N ASP A 95 3.83 -15.65 -4.38
CA ASP A 95 3.56 -17.10 -4.35
C ASP A 95 3.01 -17.56 -2.99
N ALA A 96 3.64 -17.11 -1.90
CA ALA A 96 3.33 -17.58 -0.55
C ALA A 96 1.91 -17.21 -0.10
N SER A 97 1.38 -16.11 -0.61
CA SER A 97 0.05 -15.59 -0.23
C SER A 97 -1.10 -16.33 -0.91
N VAL A 98 -0.88 -17.03 -2.02
CA VAL A 98 -1.95 -17.70 -2.78
C VAL A 98 -2.77 -18.65 -1.91
N ALA A 99 -2.10 -19.46 -1.09
CA ALA A 99 -2.77 -20.42 -0.22
C ALA A 99 -3.64 -19.75 0.85
N ALA A 100 -3.18 -18.63 1.42
CA ALA A 100 -3.90 -17.91 2.46
C ALA A 100 -5.13 -17.17 1.90
N VAL A 101 -5.01 -16.55 0.73
CA VAL A 101 -6.14 -15.94 0.01
C VAL A 101 -7.17 -17.01 -0.37
N LYS A 102 -6.72 -18.17 -0.86
CA LYS A 102 -7.60 -19.30 -1.17
C LYS A 102 -8.32 -19.83 0.07
N LYS A 103 -7.64 -19.92 1.22
CA LYS A 103 -8.24 -20.30 2.51
C LYS A 103 -9.41 -19.39 2.90
N ALA A 104 -9.24 -18.07 2.76
CA ALA A 104 -10.32 -17.11 2.99
C ALA A 104 -11.50 -17.30 2.01
N LYS A 105 -11.20 -17.49 0.72
CA LYS A 105 -12.19 -17.77 -0.31
C LYS A 105 -13.00 -19.04 -0.02
N ASP A 106 -12.34 -20.13 0.35
CA ASP A 106 -12.98 -21.41 0.67
C ASP A 106 -13.86 -21.30 1.94
N ALA A 107 -13.54 -20.35 2.84
CA ALA A 107 -14.37 -19.96 3.98
C ALA A 107 -15.51 -18.97 3.61
N GLY A 108 -15.66 -18.62 2.33
CA GLY A 108 -16.69 -17.70 1.83
C GLY A 108 -16.39 -16.22 2.00
N ILE A 109 -15.14 -15.85 2.33
CA ILE A 109 -14.71 -14.47 2.51
C ILE A 109 -13.88 -14.02 1.30
N PRO A 110 -14.38 -13.07 0.48
CA PRO A 110 -13.66 -12.56 -0.68
C PRO A 110 -12.45 -11.69 -0.27
N SER A 111 -11.40 -11.75 -1.07
CA SER A 111 -10.23 -10.88 -0.92
C SER A 111 -10.08 -9.91 -2.09
N PHE A 112 -9.76 -8.67 -1.77
CA PHE A 112 -9.48 -7.58 -2.70
C PHE A 112 -8.05 -7.12 -2.42
N LEU A 113 -7.14 -7.47 -3.31
CA LEU A 113 -5.73 -7.20 -3.15
C LEU A 113 -5.39 -5.80 -3.67
N ILE A 114 -4.43 -5.17 -3.00
CA ILE A 114 -3.85 -3.87 -3.37
C ILE A 114 -2.32 -3.96 -3.38
N ASP A 115 -1.68 -3.05 -4.12
CA ASP A 115 -0.23 -2.87 -4.31
C ASP A 115 0.51 -4.08 -4.92
N ARG A 116 0.48 -5.22 -4.24
CA ARG A 116 1.18 -6.43 -4.63
C ARG A 116 0.25 -7.46 -5.24
N GLU A 117 0.68 -8.00 -6.37
CA GLU A 117 0.02 -9.13 -7.03
C GLU A 117 0.25 -10.44 -6.27
N ILE A 118 -0.60 -11.42 -6.53
CA ILE A 118 -0.29 -12.83 -6.28
C ILE A 118 -0.10 -13.56 -7.61
N ASN A 119 0.73 -14.60 -7.64
CA ASN A 119 0.99 -15.41 -8.84
C ASN A 119 -0.15 -16.41 -9.13
N ALA A 120 -1.39 -15.95 -9.07
CA ALA A 120 -2.58 -16.72 -9.37
C ALA A 120 -3.74 -15.80 -9.82
N THR A 121 -4.58 -16.32 -10.71
CA THR A 121 -5.84 -15.68 -11.13
C THR A 121 -7.04 -16.51 -10.67
N GLY A 122 -8.19 -15.89 -10.51
CA GLY A 122 -9.44 -16.50 -10.07
C GLY A 122 -9.45 -16.86 -8.58
N VAL A 123 -8.45 -16.42 -7.81
CA VAL A 123 -8.36 -16.66 -6.36
C VAL A 123 -8.83 -15.42 -5.61
N ALA A 124 -8.25 -14.25 -5.90
CA ALA A 124 -8.77 -12.97 -5.45
C ALA A 124 -10.00 -12.55 -6.27
N VAL A 125 -10.82 -11.65 -5.75
CA VAL A 125 -11.88 -10.99 -6.53
C VAL A 125 -11.31 -9.83 -7.34
N ALA A 126 -10.32 -9.13 -6.78
CA ALA A 126 -9.60 -8.05 -7.43
C ALA A 126 -8.12 -8.06 -7.02
N GLN A 127 -7.26 -7.61 -7.92
CA GLN A 127 -5.86 -7.26 -7.70
C GLN A 127 -5.65 -5.87 -8.31
N ILE A 128 -5.72 -4.84 -7.46
CA ILE A 128 -5.69 -3.44 -7.87
C ILE A 128 -4.31 -2.89 -7.55
N VAL A 129 -3.49 -2.71 -8.58
CA VAL A 129 -2.08 -2.36 -8.41
C VAL A 129 -1.74 -1.14 -9.25
N SER A 130 -0.68 -0.43 -8.88
CA SER A 130 -0.11 0.59 -9.75
C SER A 130 0.40 -0.03 -11.05
N ASN A 131 0.42 0.75 -12.12
CA ASN A 131 1.11 0.38 -13.36
C ASN A 131 2.63 0.52 -13.17
N ASN A 132 3.20 -0.42 -12.41
CA ASN A 132 4.57 -0.39 -11.93
C ASN A 132 5.61 -0.22 -13.06
N TYR A 133 5.39 -0.87 -14.21
CA TYR A 133 6.27 -0.74 -15.37
C TYR A 133 6.23 0.68 -15.95
N GLN A 134 5.02 1.20 -16.21
CA GLN A 134 4.84 2.57 -16.72
C GLN A 134 5.44 3.60 -15.76
N GLY A 135 5.18 3.48 -14.46
CA GLY A 135 5.77 4.35 -13.46
C GLY A 135 7.30 4.26 -13.44
N ALA A 136 7.86 3.05 -13.55
CA ALA A 136 9.30 2.86 -13.48
C ALA A 136 9.99 3.52 -14.67
N GLN A 137 9.40 3.42 -15.86
CA GLN A 137 9.87 4.14 -17.04
C GLN A 137 9.86 5.66 -16.83
N LEU A 138 8.80 6.24 -16.24
CA LEU A 138 8.78 7.67 -15.92
C LEU A 138 9.94 8.08 -14.99
N GLY A 139 10.18 7.31 -13.94
CA GLY A 139 11.27 7.56 -13.00
C GLY A 139 12.64 7.45 -13.66
N ALA A 140 12.86 6.41 -14.48
CA ALA A 140 14.11 6.22 -15.21
C ALA A 140 14.35 7.30 -16.26
N GLN A 141 13.31 7.77 -16.96
CA GLN A 141 13.42 8.87 -17.93
C GLN A 141 13.90 10.16 -17.25
N GLU A 142 13.32 10.51 -16.09
CA GLU A 142 13.78 11.67 -15.32
C GLU A 142 15.20 11.43 -14.76
N PHE A 143 15.51 10.21 -14.32
CA PHE A 143 16.86 9.84 -13.87
C PHE A 143 17.91 10.03 -14.97
N VAL A 144 17.67 9.55 -16.18
CA VAL A 144 18.56 9.70 -17.36
C VAL A 144 18.79 11.18 -17.66
N LYS A 145 17.71 11.97 -17.72
CA LYS A 145 17.77 13.42 -17.95
C LYS A 145 18.60 14.13 -16.89
N LEU A 146 18.38 13.85 -15.62
CA LEU A 146 19.14 14.41 -14.49
C LEU A 146 20.62 13.99 -14.54
N MET A 147 20.88 12.75 -14.94
CA MET A 147 22.22 12.22 -15.15
C MET A 147 22.88 12.78 -16.42
N GLY A 148 22.17 13.53 -17.26
CA GLY A 148 22.69 14.03 -18.54
C GLY A 148 23.23 12.90 -19.41
N GLU A 149 22.52 11.76 -19.42
CA GLU A 149 22.77 10.60 -20.28
C GLU A 149 24.14 9.90 -20.07
N LYS A 150 24.86 10.21 -18.98
CA LYS A 150 26.16 9.60 -18.70
C LYS A 150 26.52 9.54 -17.21
N GLY A 151 27.32 8.54 -16.87
CA GLY A 151 27.94 8.37 -15.56
C GLY A 151 27.66 7.02 -14.91
N ASN A 152 28.42 6.73 -13.86
CA ASN A 152 28.25 5.52 -13.09
C ASN A 152 27.04 5.66 -12.15
N TYR A 153 26.20 4.64 -12.08
CA TYR A 153 25.04 4.64 -11.19
C TYR A 153 24.84 3.30 -10.49
N VAL A 154 24.00 3.35 -9.46
CA VAL A 154 23.64 2.21 -8.62
C VAL A 154 22.13 1.99 -8.68
N GLU A 155 21.72 0.74 -8.62
CA GLU A 155 20.32 0.35 -8.44
C GLU A 155 20.12 -0.31 -7.07
N LEU A 156 19.14 0.19 -6.30
CA LEU A 156 18.62 -0.49 -5.12
C LEU A 156 17.29 -1.18 -5.47
N VAL A 157 17.28 -2.51 -5.36
CA VAL A 157 16.15 -3.37 -5.73
C VAL A 157 15.36 -3.76 -4.48
N GLY A 158 14.08 -4.07 -4.66
CA GLY A 158 13.19 -4.53 -3.60
C GLY A 158 13.33 -5.99 -3.20
N LYS A 159 12.30 -6.49 -2.51
CA LYS A 159 12.17 -7.89 -2.12
C LYS A 159 11.93 -8.79 -3.34
N GLU A 160 12.61 -9.94 -3.39
CA GLU A 160 12.43 -10.92 -4.47
C GLU A 160 11.05 -11.59 -4.45
N SER A 161 10.43 -11.71 -3.27
CA SER A 161 9.07 -12.25 -3.11
C SER A 161 7.97 -11.34 -3.65
N ASP A 162 8.30 -10.11 -4.02
CA ASP A 162 7.40 -9.10 -4.54
C ASP A 162 7.69 -8.85 -6.03
N THR A 163 6.71 -9.14 -6.89
CA THR A 163 6.81 -8.96 -8.34
C THR A 163 7.10 -7.51 -8.73
N ASN A 164 6.68 -6.54 -7.92
CA ASN A 164 6.92 -5.12 -8.18
C ASN A 164 8.41 -4.80 -8.25
N ALA A 165 9.26 -5.48 -7.48
CA ALA A 165 10.71 -5.29 -7.51
C ALA A 165 11.30 -5.60 -8.90
N GLY A 166 10.91 -6.75 -9.46
CA GLY A 166 11.32 -7.17 -10.80
C GLY A 166 10.75 -6.28 -11.90
N ILE A 167 9.46 -5.96 -11.82
CA ILE A 167 8.77 -5.12 -12.82
C ILE A 167 9.37 -3.71 -12.88
N ARG A 168 9.63 -3.08 -11.72
CA ARG A 168 10.25 -1.75 -11.66
C ARG A 168 11.68 -1.78 -12.20
N SER A 169 12.45 -2.77 -11.78
CA SER A 169 13.82 -2.96 -12.29
C SER A 169 13.83 -3.10 -13.81
N GLN A 170 12.95 -3.94 -14.38
CA GLN A 170 12.84 -4.09 -15.83
C GLN A 170 12.48 -2.76 -16.51
N GLY A 171 11.49 -2.02 -16.00
CA GLY A 171 11.12 -0.71 -16.54
C GLY A 171 12.26 0.32 -16.47
N TYR A 172 13.14 0.23 -15.47
CA TYR A 172 14.35 1.06 -15.41
C TYR A 172 15.35 0.70 -16.50
N HIS A 173 15.69 -0.59 -16.64
CA HIS A 173 16.67 -1.05 -17.62
C HIS A 173 16.19 -0.88 -19.07
N ASP A 174 14.90 -1.07 -19.33
CA ASP A 174 14.30 -0.81 -20.66
C ASP A 174 14.38 0.67 -21.10
N VAL A 175 14.70 1.59 -20.18
CA VAL A 175 14.97 3.01 -20.50
C VAL A 175 16.47 3.30 -20.45
N ILE A 176 17.17 2.87 -19.40
CA ILE A 176 18.57 3.26 -19.16
C ILE A 176 19.52 2.57 -20.14
N ASP A 177 19.22 1.35 -20.57
CA ASP A 177 20.10 0.57 -21.45
C ASP A 177 20.23 1.15 -22.87
N ASP A 178 19.34 2.08 -23.26
CA ASP A 178 19.46 2.87 -24.50
C ASP A 178 20.61 3.90 -24.45
N TYR A 179 21.21 4.14 -23.28
CA TYR A 179 22.24 5.16 -23.04
C TYR A 179 23.57 4.50 -22.65
N PRO A 180 24.46 4.18 -23.61
CA PRO A 180 25.66 3.38 -23.35
C PRO A 180 26.71 4.05 -22.44
N ASP A 181 26.60 5.36 -22.21
CA ASP A 181 27.46 6.11 -21.30
C ASP A 181 26.96 6.10 -19.84
N LEU A 182 25.75 5.58 -19.59
CA LEU A 182 25.29 5.22 -18.25
C LEU A 182 25.74 3.80 -17.93
N LYS A 183 26.40 3.65 -16.77
CA LYS A 183 26.99 2.36 -16.37
C LYS A 183 26.52 1.96 -15.00
N LEU A 184 25.81 0.83 -14.93
CA LEU A 184 25.44 0.20 -13.67
C LEU A 184 26.69 -0.40 -13.02
N VAL A 185 27.13 0.17 -11.89
CA VAL A 185 28.31 -0.32 -11.15
C VAL A 185 27.94 -1.20 -9.96
N ALA A 186 26.70 -1.10 -9.48
CA ALA A 186 26.16 -2.01 -8.48
C ALA A 186 24.64 -2.12 -8.59
N LYS A 187 24.13 -3.35 -8.43
CA LYS A 187 22.71 -3.67 -8.28
C LYS A 187 22.57 -4.56 -7.06
N GLN A 188 21.85 -4.09 -6.04
CA GLN A 188 21.71 -4.81 -4.77
C GLN A 188 20.30 -4.66 -4.23
N SER A 189 19.75 -5.75 -3.69
CA SER A 189 18.51 -5.64 -2.92
C SER A 189 18.78 -5.00 -1.56
N ALA A 190 17.85 -4.13 -1.15
CA ALA A 190 17.71 -3.63 0.21
C ALA A 190 16.29 -3.90 0.76
N ASN A 191 15.57 -4.86 0.17
CA ASN A 191 14.35 -5.45 0.72
C ASN A 191 13.24 -4.45 1.11
N TRP A 192 13.11 -3.34 0.39
CA TRP A 192 12.17 -2.26 0.72
C TRP A 192 12.42 -1.59 2.08
N SER A 193 13.62 -1.77 2.66
CA SER A 193 13.98 -1.31 3.99
C SER A 193 14.92 -0.10 3.92
N GLN A 194 14.53 0.96 4.64
CA GLN A 194 15.36 2.16 4.76
C GLN A 194 16.69 1.88 5.46
N THR A 195 16.69 1.07 6.51
CA THR A 195 17.90 0.77 7.30
C THR A 195 18.85 -0.12 6.53
N GLU A 196 18.34 -1.13 5.80
CA GLU A 196 19.18 -1.95 4.92
C GLU A 196 19.74 -1.12 3.76
N ALA A 197 18.94 -0.23 3.16
CA ALA A 197 19.40 0.64 2.10
C ALA A 197 20.52 1.58 2.55
N TYR A 198 20.44 2.11 3.78
CA TYR A 198 21.52 2.90 4.37
C TYR A 198 22.83 2.09 4.42
N SER A 199 22.82 0.90 5.04
CA SER A 199 24.01 0.06 5.18
C SER A 199 24.55 -0.45 3.84
N LYS A 200 23.66 -0.80 2.90
CA LYS A 200 24.04 -1.18 1.53
C LYS A 200 24.68 -0.01 0.79
N MET A 201 24.10 1.18 0.91
CA MET A 201 24.63 2.36 0.23
C MET A 201 26.00 2.77 0.79
N GLU A 202 26.23 2.66 2.10
CA GLU A 202 27.58 2.85 2.67
C GLU A 202 28.61 1.90 2.04
N THR A 203 28.28 0.61 1.95
CA THR A 203 29.15 -0.41 1.36
C THR A 203 29.41 -0.15 -0.13
N ILE A 204 28.36 0.16 -0.89
CA ILE A 204 28.45 0.40 -2.33
C ILE A 204 29.26 1.68 -2.60
N LEU A 205 29.04 2.74 -1.83
CA LEU A 205 29.75 4.01 -2.00
C LEU A 205 31.25 3.89 -1.70
N GLN A 206 31.62 3.08 -0.70
CA GLN A 206 33.04 2.77 -0.43
C GLN A 206 33.71 2.06 -1.60
N ALA A 207 33.00 1.12 -2.25
CA ALA A 207 33.51 0.38 -3.40
C ALA A 207 33.47 1.19 -4.72
N ASN A 208 32.55 2.15 -4.83
CA ASN A 208 32.28 2.93 -6.04
C ASN A 208 32.20 4.44 -5.70
N PRO A 209 33.32 5.08 -5.31
CA PRO A 209 33.31 6.46 -4.85
C PRO A 209 33.00 7.47 -5.97
N ASP A 210 32.99 7.06 -7.24
CA ASP A 210 32.77 7.90 -8.41
C ASP A 210 31.33 7.82 -8.97
N ILE A 211 30.39 7.18 -8.24
CA ILE A 211 28.98 7.15 -8.64
C ILE A 211 28.42 8.57 -8.75
N LYS A 212 27.57 8.77 -9.74
CA LYS A 212 26.86 10.02 -10.01
C LYS A 212 25.38 9.94 -9.64
N GLY A 213 24.79 8.74 -9.66
CA GLY A 213 23.38 8.57 -9.34
C GLY A 213 23.02 7.23 -8.68
N VAL A 214 21.87 7.23 -8.03
CA VAL A 214 21.20 6.07 -7.44
C VAL A 214 19.76 6.09 -7.93
N ILE A 215 19.31 5.01 -8.54
CA ILE A 215 17.90 4.75 -8.82
C ILE A 215 17.40 3.68 -7.86
N SER A 216 16.29 3.95 -7.19
CA SER A 216 15.75 3.10 -6.13
C SER A 216 14.37 2.61 -6.48
N GLY A 217 14.14 1.30 -6.34
CA GLY A 217 12.84 0.69 -6.61
C GLY A 217 11.72 1.14 -5.67
N ASN A 218 12.04 1.78 -4.54
CA ASN A 218 11.04 2.46 -3.71
C ASN A 218 11.60 3.65 -2.89
N ASP A 219 10.73 4.36 -2.17
CA ASP A 219 11.05 5.58 -1.44
C ASP A 219 11.76 5.32 -0.10
N THR A 220 11.43 4.27 0.65
CA THR A 220 12.14 3.96 1.91
C THR A 220 13.61 3.67 1.65
N MET A 221 13.92 2.90 0.60
CA MET A 221 15.30 2.66 0.19
C MET A 221 15.98 3.93 -0.33
N ALA A 222 15.26 4.81 -1.04
CA ALA A 222 15.79 6.10 -1.48
C ALA A 222 16.15 7.01 -0.28
N MET A 223 15.32 7.00 0.78
CA MET A 223 15.59 7.69 2.04
C MET A 223 16.81 7.13 2.77
N GLY A 224 17.02 5.82 2.74
CA GLY A 224 18.23 5.19 3.28
C GLY A 224 19.49 5.59 2.50
N ALA A 225 19.39 5.55 1.17
CA ALA A 225 20.48 5.94 0.28
C ALA A 225 20.88 7.41 0.44
N ILE A 226 19.92 8.34 0.42
CA ILE A 226 20.23 9.77 0.56
C ILE A 226 20.84 10.10 1.92
N ALA A 227 20.42 9.41 2.99
CA ALA A 227 21.00 9.58 4.31
C ALA A 227 22.48 9.11 4.36
N ALA A 228 22.79 7.94 3.79
CA ALA A 228 24.17 7.43 3.71
C ALA A 228 25.06 8.35 2.85
N LEU A 229 24.55 8.82 1.72
CA LEU A 229 25.25 9.77 0.84
C LEU A 229 25.54 11.10 1.56
N GLN A 230 24.56 11.65 2.29
CA GLN A 230 24.74 12.87 3.07
C GLN A 230 25.77 12.70 4.19
N ALA A 231 25.75 11.55 4.90
CA ALA A 231 26.72 11.23 5.94
C ALA A 231 28.15 11.13 5.39
N ALA A 232 28.30 10.65 4.15
CA ALA A 232 29.58 10.58 3.44
C ALA A 232 29.97 11.89 2.73
N GLY A 233 29.19 12.98 2.88
CA GLY A 233 29.45 14.26 2.22
C GLY A 233 29.16 14.28 0.71
N ARG A 234 28.49 13.26 0.17
CA ARG A 234 28.16 13.08 -1.26
C ARG A 234 26.77 13.60 -1.61
N LYS A 235 26.52 14.87 -1.30
CA LYS A 235 25.24 15.56 -1.63
C LYS A 235 25.06 15.85 -3.13
N ASP A 236 26.11 15.64 -3.91
CA ASP A 236 26.14 15.77 -5.37
C ASP A 236 25.49 14.59 -6.11
N VAL A 237 25.34 13.44 -5.45
CA VAL A 237 24.76 12.24 -6.05
C VAL A 237 23.26 12.40 -6.25
N ILE A 238 22.81 12.11 -7.47
CA ILE A 238 21.41 12.18 -7.87
C ILE A 238 20.68 10.96 -7.33
N VAL A 239 19.56 11.15 -6.63
CA VAL A 239 18.73 10.03 -6.15
C VAL A 239 17.34 10.17 -6.75
N VAL A 240 16.81 9.08 -7.32
CA VAL A 240 15.42 8.97 -7.78
C VAL A 240 14.76 7.77 -7.10
N GLY A 241 13.61 8.01 -6.46
CA GLY A 241 12.81 7.00 -5.77
C GLY A 241 11.57 6.56 -6.56
N PHE A 242 10.66 5.88 -5.87
CA PHE A 242 9.38 5.41 -6.37
C PHE A 242 8.46 5.21 -5.15
N ASP A 243 7.28 5.81 -5.11
CA ASP A 243 6.12 5.59 -4.22
C ASP A 243 5.33 6.91 -4.10
N GLY A 244 6.03 8.03 -3.87
CA GLY A 244 5.40 9.33 -3.65
C GLY A 244 5.09 9.61 -2.17
N SER A 245 5.96 9.16 -1.27
CA SER A 245 5.86 9.41 0.17
C SER A 245 6.08 10.89 0.53
N ASN A 246 5.49 11.33 1.64
CA ASN A 246 5.73 12.67 2.18
C ASN A 246 7.21 12.88 2.56
N ASP A 247 7.90 11.84 3.03
CA ASP A 247 9.32 11.93 3.40
C ASP A 247 10.19 12.25 2.19
N VAL A 248 9.98 11.54 1.07
CA VAL A 248 10.69 11.81 -0.17
C VAL A 248 10.24 13.13 -0.80
N ARG A 249 8.96 13.49 -0.72
CA ARG A 249 8.47 14.82 -1.10
C ARG A 249 9.22 15.92 -0.37
N ASP A 250 9.38 15.81 0.94
CA ASP A 250 10.06 16.82 1.76
C ASP A 250 11.57 16.84 1.49
N SER A 251 12.17 15.67 1.19
CA SER A 251 13.53 15.57 0.66
C SER A 251 13.68 16.31 -0.68
N ILE A 252 12.73 16.15 -1.61
CA ILE A 252 12.72 16.87 -2.90
C ILE A 252 12.63 18.37 -2.67
N LYS A 253 11.69 18.82 -1.83
CA LYS A 253 11.49 20.25 -1.51
C LYS A 253 12.71 20.90 -0.84
N SER A 254 13.50 20.12 -0.11
CA SER A 254 14.73 20.59 0.54
C SER A 254 15.98 20.44 -0.35
N GLY A 255 15.84 19.98 -1.59
CA GLY A 255 16.94 19.81 -2.55
C GLY A 255 17.76 18.54 -2.35
N GLY A 256 17.28 17.57 -1.58
CA GLY A 256 17.84 16.23 -1.39
C GLY A 256 17.61 15.32 -2.60
N ILE A 257 16.72 14.34 -2.46
CA ILE A 257 16.25 13.47 -3.55
C ILE A 257 15.71 14.32 -4.70
N LYS A 258 15.88 13.90 -5.95
CA LYS A 258 15.57 14.73 -7.13
C LYS A 258 14.19 14.48 -7.73
N ALA A 259 13.74 13.23 -7.68
CA ALA A 259 12.41 12.84 -8.12
C ALA A 259 11.96 11.53 -7.44
N THR A 260 10.68 11.27 -7.50
CA THR A 260 10.05 9.98 -7.21
C THR A 260 8.89 9.76 -8.18
N VAL A 261 8.21 8.63 -8.08
CA VAL A 261 7.05 8.29 -8.89
C VAL A 261 5.89 8.00 -7.96
N LEU A 262 4.84 8.80 -8.03
CA LEU A 262 3.63 8.62 -7.24
C LEU A 262 2.88 7.37 -7.66
N GLN A 263 2.64 6.53 -6.68
CA GLN A 263 1.60 5.51 -6.67
C GLN A 263 0.38 6.05 -5.90
N PRO A 264 -0.86 5.89 -6.40
CA PRO A 264 -2.05 6.45 -5.76
C PRO A 264 -2.54 5.60 -4.57
N ALA A 265 -1.67 5.30 -3.60
CA ALA A 265 -1.87 4.33 -2.51
C ALA A 265 -3.20 4.52 -1.76
N TYR A 266 -3.52 5.77 -1.39
CA TYR A 266 -4.75 6.08 -0.67
C TYR A 266 -6.00 5.77 -1.52
N ALA A 267 -6.02 6.24 -2.77
CA ALA A 267 -7.15 6.02 -3.67
C ALA A 267 -7.29 4.54 -4.08
N GLN A 268 -6.17 3.82 -4.25
CA GLN A 268 -6.13 2.39 -4.52
C GLN A 268 -6.79 1.59 -3.39
N ALA A 269 -6.43 1.88 -2.14
CA ALA A 269 -7.01 1.25 -0.96
C ALA A 269 -8.52 1.55 -0.82
N GLN A 270 -8.94 2.78 -1.13
CA GLN A 270 -10.38 3.13 -1.15
C GLN A 270 -11.14 2.35 -2.23
N LEU A 271 -10.59 2.25 -3.44
CA LEU A 271 -11.22 1.51 -4.55
C LEU A 271 -11.40 0.03 -4.21
N ALA A 272 -10.44 -0.60 -3.52
CA ALA A 272 -10.56 -1.98 -3.07
C ALA A 272 -11.74 -2.16 -2.10
N VAL A 273 -11.94 -1.22 -1.18
CA VAL A 273 -13.08 -1.24 -0.25
C VAL A 273 -14.41 -0.98 -0.95
N GLU A 274 -14.43 -0.09 -1.94
CA GLU A 274 -15.62 0.16 -2.77
C GLU A 274 -16.03 -1.09 -3.56
N GLN A 275 -15.07 -1.83 -4.12
CA GLN A 275 -15.33 -3.11 -4.79
C GLN A 275 -15.75 -4.19 -3.79
N ALA A 276 -15.18 -4.20 -2.59
CA ALA A 276 -15.60 -5.10 -1.51
C ALA A 276 -17.07 -4.84 -1.10
N ASP A 277 -17.46 -3.58 -0.89
CA ASP A 277 -18.82 -3.19 -0.57
C ASP A 277 -19.82 -3.62 -1.65
N ALA A 278 -19.49 -3.37 -2.92
CA ALA A 278 -20.31 -3.80 -4.05
C ALA A 278 -20.51 -5.34 -4.01
N TYR A 279 -19.42 -6.10 -3.87
CA TYR A 279 -19.49 -7.55 -3.79
C TYR A 279 -20.29 -8.05 -2.56
N ILE A 280 -20.15 -7.41 -1.40
CA ILE A 280 -20.89 -7.76 -0.19
C ILE A 280 -22.40 -7.56 -0.41
N LYS A 281 -22.79 -6.42 -0.98
CA LYS A 281 -24.21 -6.04 -1.18
C LYS A 281 -24.93 -6.88 -2.21
N ASN A 282 -24.29 -7.19 -3.34
CA ASN A 282 -24.99 -7.79 -4.49
C ASN A 282 -24.13 -8.73 -5.34
N LYS A 283 -22.95 -9.15 -4.86
CA LYS A 283 -22.00 -10.03 -5.57
C LYS A 283 -21.50 -9.46 -6.89
N MET A 284 -21.55 -8.14 -7.07
CA MET A 284 -20.88 -7.49 -8.20
C MET A 284 -19.37 -7.69 -8.12
N THR A 285 -18.79 -8.10 -9.25
CA THR A 285 -17.35 -8.28 -9.43
C THR A 285 -16.84 -7.26 -10.44
N PRO A 286 -15.57 -6.83 -10.34
CA PRO A 286 -14.97 -6.00 -11.38
C PRO A 286 -14.93 -6.76 -12.70
N LYS A 287 -14.90 -6.04 -13.83
CA LYS A 287 -14.83 -6.66 -15.16
C LYS A 287 -13.55 -7.48 -15.33
N GLU A 288 -12.44 -6.94 -14.84
CA GLU A 288 -11.13 -7.58 -14.84
C GLU A 288 -10.67 -7.74 -13.39
N GLU A 289 -10.13 -8.90 -13.04
CA GLU A 289 -9.56 -9.13 -11.71
C GLU A 289 -8.34 -8.22 -11.49
N LYS A 290 -7.40 -8.24 -12.44
CA LYS A 290 -6.21 -7.38 -12.43
C LYS A 290 -6.54 -6.00 -12.99
N GLN A 291 -6.30 -4.98 -12.19
CA GLN A 291 -6.60 -3.58 -12.50
C GLN A 291 -5.35 -2.74 -12.28
N LEU A 292 -5.03 -1.88 -13.24
CA LEU A 292 -3.86 -1.00 -13.16
C LEU A 292 -4.28 0.44 -12.89
N MET A 293 -3.59 1.12 -11.98
CA MET A 293 -3.73 2.56 -11.73
C MET A 293 -2.47 3.29 -12.19
N ASP A 294 -2.64 4.39 -12.93
CA ASP A 294 -1.51 5.11 -13.50
C ASP A 294 -0.62 5.76 -12.42
N CYS A 295 0.69 5.72 -12.67
CA CYS A 295 1.68 6.42 -11.87
C CYS A 295 1.98 7.81 -12.44
N VAL A 296 2.41 8.73 -11.56
CA VAL A 296 2.75 10.11 -11.94
C VAL A 296 4.14 10.47 -11.45
N LEU A 297 5.00 11.03 -12.31
CA LEU A 297 6.30 11.53 -11.88
C LEU A 297 6.12 12.70 -10.89
N VAL A 298 6.88 12.66 -9.79
CA VAL A 298 6.95 13.75 -8.81
C VAL A 298 8.38 14.28 -8.73
N ASN A 299 8.54 15.58 -8.97
CA ASN A 299 9.82 16.28 -8.88
C ASN A 299 9.60 17.67 -8.23
N ALA A 300 10.58 18.55 -8.31
CA ALA A 300 10.49 19.87 -7.70
C ALA A 300 9.31 20.73 -8.23
N ASP A 301 8.78 20.45 -9.43
CA ASP A 301 7.74 21.24 -10.07
C ASP A 301 6.33 20.95 -9.52
N ASN A 302 6.14 19.79 -8.88
CA ASN A 302 4.83 19.36 -8.37
C ASN A 302 4.87 18.73 -6.97
N ALA A 303 6.03 18.64 -6.31
CA ALA A 303 6.15 18.09 -4.96
C ALA A 303 5.36 18.88 -3.91
N ASP A 304 5.12 20.18 -4.10
CA ASP A 304 4.29 20.99 -3.21
C ASP A 304 2.78 20.65 -3.27
N LYS A 305 2.36 20.00 -4.36
CA LYS A 305 0.98 19.54 -4.59
C LYS A 305 0.70 18.14 -4.06
N LEU A 306 1.75 17.41 -3.67
CA LEU A 306 1.67 16.06 -3.15
C LEU A 306 1.42 16.08 -1.64
N GLU A 307 0.39 15.37 -1.20
CA GLU A 307 0.11 15.12 0.22
C GLU A 307 -0.49 13.73 0.38
N THR A 308 0.12 12.89 1.22
CA THR A 308 -0.39 11.55 1.57
C THR A 308 -0.79 10.74 0.33
N PHE A 309 0.15 10.59 -0.61
CA PHE A 309 -0.03 9.81 -1.85
C PHE A 309 -1.15 10.30 -2.78
N ALA A 310 -1.51 11.59 -2.72
CA ALA A 310 -2.42 12.22 -3.66
C ALA A 310 -1.86 13.57 -4.15
N LEU A 311 -2.01 13.85 -5.44
CA LEU A 311 -1.78 15.18 -6.00
C LEU A 311 -3.07 16.01 -5.93
N THR A 312 -2.92 17.25 -5.49
CA THR A 312 -3.99 18.26 -5.49
C THR A 312 -3.72 19.31 -6.56
N ASN A 313 -4.78 19.94 -7.07
CA ASN A 313 -4.68 20.94 -8.15
C ASN A 313 -4.27 22.32 -7.64
#